data_AF-A0A3B0PLR4-F1
#
_entry.id   AF-A0A3B0PLR4-F1
#
_cell.length_a   1.000
_cell.length_b   1.000
_cell.length_c   1.000
_cell.angle_alpha   90.00
_cell.angle_beta   90.00
_cell.angle_gamma   90.00
#
_symmetry.space_group_name_H-M   'P 1'
#
loop_
_entity.id
_entity.type
_entity.pdbx_description
1 polymer ?
#
loop_
_entity_poly.entity_id
_entity_poly.type
_entity_poly.pdbx_seq_one_letter_code
_entity_poly.pdbx_strand_id
1 'polypeptide(L)' 'MAHEISDNQNFDLNLLTKNDLLLTIGSEGGFSSDEIAKFKEANFKVIHLGKTILRSETAAISLISKVK' A
#
# COMPACT_ATOMS: atom_id res chain seq x y z
N MET A 1 2.64 15.39 -1.50
CA MET A 1 4.02 15.00 -1.84
C MET A 1 4.33 13.77 -1.02
N ALA A 2 4.18 12.60 -1.65
CA ALA A 2 4.21 11.31 -0.99
C ALA A 2 5.59 11.09 -0.36
N HIS A 3 5.59 10.85 0.94
CA HIS A 3 6.77 10.43 1.68
C HIS A 3 7.14 9.03 1.17
N GLU A 4 8.17 8.96 0.33
CA GLU A 4 8.79 7.69 -0.07
C GLU A 4 9.50 7.13 1.15
N ILE A 5 8.79 6.30 1.92
CA ILE A 5 9.40 5.52 2.98
C ILE A 5 10.18 4.42 2.28
N SER A 6 11.50 4.58 2.27
CA SER A 6 12.48 3.62 1.77
C SER A 6 12.51 2.35 2.61
N ASP A 7 11.44 1.56 2.58
CA ASP A 7 11.45 0.19 3.09
C ASP A 7 11.30 -0.75 1.89
N ASN A 8 12.46 -1.15 1.35
CA ASN A 8 12.59 -2.10 0.25
C ASN A 8 12.30 -3.52 0.76
N GLN A 9 11.11 -3.71 1.32
CA GLN A 9 10.66 -5.00 1.82
C GLN A 9 9.95 -5.71 0.68
N ASN A 10 10.53 -6.82 0.21
CA ASN A 10 9.79 -7.79 -0.60
C ASN A 10 8.68 -8.38 0.27
N PHE A 11 7.51 -7.75 0.25
CA PHE A 11 6.36 -8.20 1.00
C PHE A 11 5.68 -9.35 0.25
N ASP A 12 5.73 -10.56 0.81
CA ASP A 12 5.06 -11.72 0.22
C ASP A 12 3.55 -11.59 0.40
N LEU A 13 2.86 -11.20 -0.68
CA LEU A 13 1.41 -11.04 -0.70
C LEU A 13 0.67 -12.37 -0.50
N ASN A 14 1.34 -13.52 -0.69
CA ASN A 14 0.73 -14.82 -0.41
C ASN A 14 0.49 -15.05 1.10
N LEU A 15 1.17 -14.31 1.98
CA LEU A 15 0.93 -14.36 3.42
C LEU A 15 -0.41 -13.69 3.82
N LEU A 16 -0.99 -12.87 2.95
CA LEU A 16 -2.22 -12.12 3.23
C LEU A 16 -3.50 -12.95 3.11
N THR A 17 -3.38 -14.21 2.69
CA THR A 17 -4.50 -15.08 2.31
C THR A 17 -5.08 -15.84 3.50
N LYS A 18 -4.43 -15.79 4.67
CA LYS A 18 -4.86 -16.50 5.88
C LYS A 18 -5.84 -15.72 6.76
N ASN A 19 -5.98 -14.41 6.57
CA ASN A 19 -6.73 -13.51 7.44
C ASN A 19 -7.49 -12.44 6.64
N ASP A 20 -8.43 -11.74 7.28
CA ASP A 20 -9.08 -10.57 6.70
C ASP A 20 -8.05 -9.48 6.35
N LEU A 21 -8.15 -8.97 5.14
CA LEU A 21 -7.21 -7.99 4.58
C LEU A 21 -7.90 -6.65 4.34
N LEU A 22 -7.38 -5.60 4.95
CA LEU A 22 -7.76 -4.22 4.65
C LEU A 22 -6.69 -3.55 3.78
N LEU A 23 -7.11 -3.10 2.60
CA LEU A 23 -6.27 -2.41 1.63
C LEU A 23 -6.67 -0.94 1.53
N THR A 24 -5.69 -0.04 1.62
CA THR A 24 -5.92 1.40 1.54
C THR A 24 -5.10 2.02 0.42
N ILE A 25 -5.76 2.72 -0.49
CA ILE A 25 -5.13 3.38 -1.64
C ILE A 25 -5.55 4.84 -1.61
N GLY A 26 -4.56 5.74 -1.62
CA GLY A 26 -4.79 7.17 -1.64
C GLY A 26 -5.27 7.65 -3.01
N SER A 27 -5.91 8.82 -3.02
CA SER A 27 -6.16 9.58 -4.25
C SER A 27 -4.84 10.07 -4.87
N GLU A 28 -4.89 10.73 -6.02
CA GLU A 28 -3.70 11.19 -6.76
C GLU A 28 -2.75 12.07 -5.93
N GLY A 29 -3.26 12.80 -4.93
CA GLY A 29 -2.48 13.61 -3.99
C GLY A 29 -1.70 12.80 -2.93
N GLY A 30 -1.97 11.49 -2.84
CA GLY A 30 -1.50 10.61 -1.78
C GLY A 30 -2.18 10.84 -0.43
N PHE A 31 -1.60 10.27 0.61
CA PHE A 31 -2.01 10.49 1.99
C PHE A 31 -1.25 11.67 2.60
N SER A 32 -1.90 12.39 3.52
CA SER A 32 -1.26 13.40 4.36
C SER A 32 -0.31 12.78 5.38
N SER A 33 0.59 13.59 5.94
CA SER A 33 1.52 13.14 6.99
C SER A 33 0.80 12.61 8.23
N ASP A 34 -0.32 13.22 8.61
CA ASP A 34 -1.15 12.79 9.74
C ASP A 34 -1.82 11.43 9.49
N GLU A 35 -2.31 11.18 8.26
CA GLU A 35 -2.86 9.87 7.88
C GLU A 35 -1.79 8.79 7.88
N ILE A 36 -0.59 9.09 7.35
CA ILE A 36 0.54 8.16 7.37
C ILE A 36 0.93 7.82 8.81
N ALA A 37 0.93 8.78 9.73
CA ALA A 37 1.19 8.53 11.14
C ALA A 37 0.14 7.56 11.74
N LYS A 38 -1.14 7.78 11.47
CA LYS A 38 -2.23 6.90 11.92
C LYS A 38 -2.12 5.49 11.34
N PHE A 39 -1.71 5.34 10.08
CA PHE A 39 -1.48 4.01 9.49
C PHE A 39 -0.33 3.28 10.19
N LYS A 40 0.76 3.97 10.53
CA LYS A 40 1.87 3.38 11.28
C LYS A 40 1.43 2.95 12.69
N GLU A 41 0.65 3.78 13.39
CA GLU A 41 0.08 3.43 14.69
C GLU A 41 -0.88 2.23 14.61
N ALA A 42 -1.67 2.14 13.55
CA ALA A 42 -2.55 1.01 13.26
C ALA A 42 -1.82 -0.20 12.66
N ASN A 43 -0.49 -0.21 12.66
CA ASN A 43 0.36 -1.31 12.22
C ASN A 43 0.16 -1.71 10.73
N PHE A 44 -0.23 -0.75 9.89
CA PHE A 44 -0.29 -0.95 8.44
C PHE A 44 1.12 -1.14 7.89
N LYS A 45 1.23 -2.03 6.90
CA LYS A 45 2.46 -2.22 6.13
C LYS A 45 2.38 -1.44 4.83
N VAL A 46 3.43 -0.65 4.57
CA VAL A 46 3.59 0.06 3.29
C VAL A 46 4.26 -0.88 2.30
N ILE A 47 3.73 -0.96 1.09
CA ILE A 47 4.24 -1.79 0.01
C ILE A 47 4.35 -0.99 -1.29
N HIS A 48 5.30 -1.36 -2.14
CA HIS A 48 5.43 -0.83 -3.48
C HIS A 48 4.83 -1.80 -4.50
N LEU A 49 4.00 -1.29 -5.42
CA LEU A 49 3.36 -2.12 -6.46
C LEU A 49 4.20 -2.25 -7.74
N GLY A 50 5.35 -1.59 -7.80
CA GLY A 50 6.26 -1.60 -8.96
C GLY A 50 7.27 -0.46 -8.92
N LYS A 51 7.98 -0.24 -10.04
CA LYS A 51 8.99 0.82 -10.18
C LYS A 51 8.40 2.20 -10.51
N THR A 52 7.15 2.25 -10.96
CA THR A 52 6.47 3.46 -11.37
C THR A 52 5.32 3.79 -10.43
N ILE A 53 4.97 5.08 -10.35
CA ILE A 53 3.75 5.51 -9.67
C ILE A 53 2.56 5.09 -10.54
N LEU A 54 1.70 4.23 -9.98
CA LEU A 54 0.44 3.86 -10.62
C LEU A 54 -0.63 4.89 -10.30
N ARG A 55 -1.58 5.08 -11.22
CA ARG A 55 -2.82 5.82 -10.91
C ARG A 55 -3.65 5.04 -9.90
N SER A 56 -4.46 5.73 -9.10
CA SER A 56 -5.20 5.13 -7.97
C SER A 56 -6.03 3.91 -8.37
N GLU A 57 -6.71 3.96 -9.52
CA GLU A 57 -7.54 2.84 -10.02
C GLU A 57 -6.68 1.64 -10.45
N THR A 58 -5.57 1.90 -11.13
CA THR A 58 -4.63 0.85 -11.56
C THR A 58 -3.94 0.21 -10.37
N ALA A 59 -3.59 0.99 -9.34
CA ALA A 59 -3.04 0.48 -8.10
C ALA A 59 -4.02 -0.49 -7.42
N ALA A 60 -5.31 -0.17 -7.38
CA ALA A 60 -6.34 -1.03 -6.79
C ALA A 60 -6.47 -2.36 -7.51
N ILE A 61 -6.63 -2.33 -8.84
CA ILE A 61 -6.75 -3.54 -9.65
C ILE A 61 -5.48 -4.40 -9.53
N SER A 62 -4.29 -3.77 -9.62
CA SER A 62 -3.01 -4.48 -9.54
C SER A 62 -2.81 -5.14 -8.18
N LEU A 63 -3.19 -4.47 -7.10
CA LEU A 63 -3.07 -4.98 -5.74
C LEU A 63 -3.98 -6.19 -5.53
N ILE A 64 -5.26 -6.07 -5.89
CA ILE A 64 -6.21 -7.20 -5.80
C ILE A 64 -5.74 -8.38 -6.64
N SER A 65 -5.24 -8.15 -7.87
CA SER A 65 -4.73 -9.22 -8.73
C SER A 65 -3.50 -9.95 -8.17
N LYS A 66 -2.79 -9.37 -7.19
CA LYS A 66 -1.63 -9.99 -6.54
C LYS A 66 -1.98 -10.68 -5.22
N VAL A 67 -3.15 -10.40 -4.65
CA VAL A 67 -3.71 -11.13 -3.52
C VAL A 67 -4.37 -12.39 -4.08
N LYS A 68 -3.98 -13.56 -3.58
CA LYS A 68 -4.38 -14.87 -4.12
C LYS A 68 -5.46 -15.54 -3.29
#